data_AF-A0A535JBM8-F1
#
_entry.id   AF-A0A535JBM8-F1
#
_cell.length_a   1.000
_cell.length_b   1.000
_cell.length_c   1.000
_cell.angle_alpha   90.00
_cell.angle_beta   90.00
_cell.angle_gamma   90.00
#
_symmetry.space_group_name_H-M   'P 1'
#
loop_
_entity.id
_entity.type
_entity.pdbx_description
1 polymer ?
#
loop_
_entity_poly.entity_id
_entity_poly.type
_entity_poly.pdbx_seq_one_letter_code
_entity_poly.pdbx_strand_id
1 'polypeptide(L)'
;MSQELESFRLRFEYEFDRLLETIHGLDDEAVNWKPPAPGTNSLLVLVTHALGSAEDHVVGKAAKKEIVRDRDAEFAAKGSAARLESRAAEVRARIADALAGLDGRLDEEREPPMRTWPAQGTVRDRLVHSIAHTAEHVGHAQLTRDLWRARGAKAS
;
A
#
# COMPACT_ATOMS: atom_id res chain seq x y z
N MET A 1 -9.40 -17.54 13.13
CA MET A 1 -8.22 -16.82 12.63
C MET A 1 -7.08 -17.01 13.62
N SER A 2 -5.97 -17.59 13.17
CA SER A 2 -4.76 -17.75 13.97
C SER A 2 -4.22 -16.40 14.49
N GLN A 3 -3.45 -16.45 15.58
CA GLN A 3 -2.75 -15.26 16.12
C GLN A 3 -1.79 -14.64 15.09
N GLU A 4 -1.20 -15.46 14.21
CA GLU A 4 -0.30 -15.01 13.15
C GLU A 4 -1.05 -14.19 12.08
N LEU A 5 -2.23 -14.66 11.64
CA LEU A 5 -3.06 -13.89 10.70
C LEU A 5 -3.57 -12.59 11.31
N GLU A 6 -3.94 -12.59 12.60
CA GLU A 6 -4.31 -11.38 13.31
C GLU A 6 -3.14 -10.38 13.38
N SER A 7 -1.91 -10.87 13.56
CA SER A 7 -0.71 -10.03 13.52
C SER A 7 -0.50 -9.40 12.14
N PHE A 8 -0.72 -10.16 11.04
CA PHE A 8 -0.67 -9.59 9.69
C PHE A 8 -1.75 -8.53 9.48
N ARG A 9 -2.98 -8.80 9.92
CA ARG A 9 -4.09 -7.84 9.83
C ARG A 9 -3.74 -6.53 10.54
N LEU A 10 -3.35 -6.60 11.81
CA LEU A 10 -2.95 -5.43 12.60
C LEU A 10 -1.79 -4.68 11.95
N ARG A 11 -0.84 -5.39 11.34
CA ARG A 11 0.28 -4.75 10.66
C ARG A 11 -0.15 -3.99 9.40
N PHE A 12 -1.07 -4.52 8.59
CA PHE A 12 -1.64 -3.78 7.46
C PHE A 12 -2.41 -2.55 7.92
N GLU A 13 -3.24 -2.68 8.96
CA GLU A 13 -3.98 -1.54 9.52
C GLU A 13 -3.03 -0.41 9.93
N TYR A 14 -1.95 -0.77 10.64
CA TYR A 14 -0.92 0.17 11.05
C TYR A 14 -0.22 0.87 9.88
N GLU A 15 0.18 0.13 8.83
CA GLU A 15 0.84 0.77 7.68
C GLU A 15 -0.10 1.66 6.88
N PHE A 16 -1.38 1.29 6.77
CA PHE A 16 -2.36 2.12 6.08
C PHE A 16 -2.67 3.40 6.87
N ASP A 17 -2.71 3.33 8.20
CA ASP A 17 -2.85 4.53 9.04
C ASP A 17 -1.68 5.48 8.82
N ARG A 18 -0.45 4.95 8.79
CA ARG A 18 0.75 5.74 8.48
C ARG A 18 0.70 6.36 7.10
N LEU A 19 0.19 5.66 6.08
CA LEU A 19 -0.01 6.22 4.74
C LEU A 19 -1.01 7.39 4.77
N LEU A 20 -2.18 7.19 5.37
CA LEU A 20 -3.23 8.22 5.42
C LEU A 20 -2.80 9.44 6.25
N GLU A 21 -2.00 9.23 7.30
CA GLU A 21 -1.43 10.33 8.06
C GLU A 21 -0.58 11.26 7.18
N THR A 22 0.10 10.74 6.14
CA THR A 22 0.92 11.57 5.23
C THR A 22 0.10 12.58 4.41
N ILE A 23 -1.17 12.28 4.15
CA ILE A 23 -2.08 13.16 3.38
C ILE A 23 -3.03 13.95 4.28
N HIS A 24 -3.09 13.63 5.58
CA HIS A 24 -3.97 14.32 6.52
C HIS A 24 -3.69 15.83 6.58
N GLY A 25 -4.75 16.62 6.44
CA GLY A 25 -4.71 18.09 6.45
C GLY A 25 -4.06 18.72 5.22
N LEU A 26 -3.79 17.95 4.16
CA LEU A 26 -3.31 18.46 2.88
C LEU A 26 -4.48 18.66 1.91
N ASP A 27 -4.37 19.68 1.07
CA ASP A 27 -5.31 19.93 -0.02
C ASP A 27 -4.93 19.14 -1.29
N ASP A 28 -5.76 19.30 -2.32
CA ASP A 28 -5.56 18.60 -3.59
C ASP A 28 -4.27 19.06 -4.30
N GLU A 29 -3.85 20.31 -4.17
CA GLU A 29 -2.57 20.75 -4.74
C GLU A 29 -1.40 20.00 -4.09
N ALA A 30 -1.38 19.93 -2.76
CA ALA A 30 -0.34 19.31 -1.98
C ALA A 30 -0.22 17.80 -2.27
N VAL A 31 -1.33 17.06 -2.32
CA VAL A 31 -1.28 15.60 -2.56
C VAL A 31 -0.90 15.24 -4.00
N ASN A 32 -1.19 16.13 -4.96
CA ASN A 32 -0.80 15.94 -6.37
C ASN A 32 0.58 16.50 -6.69
N TRP A 33 1.17 17.32 -5.81
CA TRP A 33 2.50 17.85 -6.02
C TRP A 33 3.56 16.75 -6.07
N LYS A 34 4.50 16.91 -6.99
CA LYS A 34 5.64 16.01 -7.20
C LYS A 34 6.94 16.76 -6.92
N PRO A 35 7.86 16.19 -6.11
CA PRO A 35 9.18 16.77 -5.92
C PRO A 35 9.94 16.95 -7.25
N PRO A 36 10.76 18.01 -7.40
CA PRO A 36 11.51 18.27 -8.64
C PRO A 36 12.78 17.42 -8.72
N ALA A 37 12.63 16.09 -8.65
CA ALA A 37 13.72 15.14 -8.81
C ALA A 37 13.26 13.93 -9.67
N PRO A 38 14.12 13.43 -10.58
CA PRO A 38 13.83 12.22 -11.34
C PRO A 38 13.49 11.05 -10.42
N GLY A 39 12.49 10.25 -10.79
CA GLY A 39 12.07 9.06 -10.04
C GLY A 39 11.16 9.32 -8.83
N THR A 40 10.96 10.58 -8.40
CA THR A 40 10.00 10.89 -7.32
C THR A 40 8.55 10.80 -7.80
N ASN A 41 7.64 10.63 -6.85
CA ASN A 41 6.20 10.56 -7.09
C ASN A 41 5.45 11.45 -6.09
N SER A 42 4.23 11.84 -6.49
CA SER A 42 3.33 12.56 -5.60
C SER A 42 2.80 11.67 -4.48
N LEU A 43 2.30 12.27 -3.40
CA LEU A 43 1.64 11.52 -2.32
C LEU A 43 0.48 10.70 -2.87
N LEU A 44 -0.30 11.27 -3.79
CA LEU A 44 -1.43 10.58 -4.39
C LEU A 44 -1.01 9.31 -5.14
N VAL A 45 0.07 9.36 -5.93
CA VAL A 45 0.61 8.17 -6.61
C VAL A 45 1.10 7.15 -5.59
N LEU A 46 1.87 7.58 -4.59
CA LEU A 46 2.46 6.68 -3.58
C LEU A 46 1.38 5.95 -2.77
N VAL A 47 0.38 6.66 -2.26
CA VAL A 47 -0.73 6.06 -1.50
C VAL A 47 -1.58 5.16 -2.38
N THR A 48 -1.93 5.59 -3.59
CA THR A 48 -2.69 4.77 -4.55
C THR A 48 -1.97 3.47 -4.85
N HIS A 49 -0.67 3.54 -5.15
CA HIS A 49 0.15 2.38 -5.46
C HIS A 49 0.30 1.44 -4.26
N ALA A 50 0.53 1.97 -3.06
CA ALA A 50 0.70 1.16 -1.86
C ALA A 50 -0.58 0.38 -1.52
N LEU A 51 -1.75 1.02 -1.63
CA LEU A 51 -3.05 0.37 -1.43
C LEU A 51 -3.35 -0.68 -2.51
N GLY A 52 -3.15 -0.34 -3.78
CA GLY A 52 -3.36 -1.27 -4.91
C GLY A 52 -2.41 -2.46 -4.88
N SER A 53 -1.13 -2.24 -4.51
CA SER A 53 -0.15 -3.31 -4.35
C SER A 53 -0.50 -4.24 -3.19
N ALA A 54 -0.94 -3.69 -2.05
CA ALA A 54 -1.36 -4.49 -0.91
C ALA A 54 -2.60 -5.36 -1.24
N GLU A 55 -3.60 -4.77 -1.88
CA GLU A 55 -4.77 -5.52 -2.35
C GLU A 55 -4.38 -6.63 -3.33
N ASP A 56 -3.50 -6.36 -4.29
CA ASP A 56 -3.04 -7.36 -5.25
C ASP A 56 -2.30 -8.51 -4.59
N HIS A 57 -1.38 -8.23 -3.68
CA HIS A 57 -0.63 -9.30 -3.02
C HIS A 57 -1.47 -10.12 -2.04
N VAL A 58 -2.37 -9.50 -1.30
CA VAL A 58 -3.17 -10.18 -0.28
C VAL A 58 -4.42 -10.82 -0.89
N VAL A 59 -5.24 -10.04 -1.59
CA VAL A 59 -6.52 -10.50 -2.13
C VAL A 59 -6.28 -11.33 -3.40
N GLY A 60 -5.50 -10.77 -4.34
CA GLY A 60 -5.21 -11.40 -5.64
C GLY A 60 -4.33 -12.65 -5.51
N LYS A 61 -3.12 -12.49 -4.97
CA LYS A 61 -2.09 -13.53 -5.01
C LYS A 61 -2.17 -14.50 -3.85
N ALA A 62 -2.29 -14.00 -2.61
CA ALA A 62 -2.31 -14.87 -1.43
C ALA A 62 -3.66 -15.61 -1.30
N ALA A 63 -4.78 -14.89 -1.38
CA ALA A 63 -6.12 -15.47 -1.25
C ALA A 63 -6.71 -16.02 -2.56
N LYS A 64 -6.08 -15.77 -3.73
CA LYS A 64 -6.57 -16.19 -5.06
C LYS A 64 -7.99 -15.67 -5.36
N LYS A 65 -8.33 -14.48 -4.86
CA LYS A 65 -9.60 -13.79 -5.13
C LYS A 65 -9.44 -12.83 -6.30
N GLU A 66 -10.53 -12.54 -6.99
CA GLU A 66 -10.50 -11.62 -8.12
C GLU A 66 -10.24 -10.19 -7.67
N ILE A 67 -9.42 -9.48 -8.46
CA ILE A 67 -9.15 -8.05 -8.32
C ILE A 67 -9.14 -7.42 -9.72
N VAL A 68 -9.51 -6.15 -9.80
CA VAL A 68 -9.30 -5.34 -11.01
C VAL A 68 -8.23 -4.30 -10.67
N ARG A 69 -7.06 -4.44 -11.27
CA ARG A 69 -5.92 -3.56 -11.04
C ARG A 69 -5.26 -3.14 -12.35
N ASP A 70 -5.14 -1.83 -12.53
CA ASP A 70 -4.33 -1.22 -13.58
C ASP A 70 -3.14 -0.52 -12.92
N ARG A 71 -1.99 -1.19 -12.92
CA ARG A 71 -0.77 -0.69 -12.28
C ARG A 71 -0.26 0.58 -12.94
N ASP A 72 -0.34 0.68 -14.26
CA ASP A 72 0.24 1.82 -14.97
C ASP A 72 -0.61 3.07 -14.73
N ALA A 73 -1.93 2.91 -14.61
CA ALA A 73 -2.84 3.98 -14.20
C ALA A 73 -2.54 4.50 -12.78
N GLU A 74 -2.00 3.69 -11.86
CA GLU A 74 -1.61 4.14 -10.51
C GLU A 74 -0.54 5.25 -10.57
N PHE A 75 0.40 5.17 -11.51
CA PHE A 75 1.48 6.15 -11.67
C PHE A 75 1.08 7.41 -12.44
N ALA A 76 -0.09 7.39 -13.07
CA ALA A 76 -0.71 8.55 -13.73
C ALA A 76 -1.83 9.18 -12.89
N ALA A 77 -2.07 8.68 -11.67
CA ALA A 77 -3.19 9.08 -10.85
C ALA A 77 -3.17 10.59 -10.51
N LYS A 78 -4.37 11.19 -10.61
CA LYS A 78 -4.71 12.54 -10.12
C LYS A 78 -6.04 12.48 -9.38
N GLY A 79 -6.23 13.31 -8.37
CA GLY A 79 -7.50 13.35 -7.63
C GLY A 79 -7.38 14.01 -6.26
N SER A 80 -8.34 13.70 -5.38
CA SER A 80 -8.43 14.30 -4.05
C SER A 80 -8.00 13.37 -2.92
N ALA A 81 -7.64 13.94 -1.78
CA ALA A 81 -7.29 13.19 -0.57
C ALA A 81 -8.46 12.31 -0.08
N ALA A 82 -9.70 12.82 -0.13
CA ALA A 82 -10.90 12.09 0.30
C ALA A 82 -11.13 10.78 -0.48
N ARG A 83 -10.72 10.74 -1.75
CA ARG A 83 -10.77 9.51 -2.56
C ARG A 83 -9.83 8.44 -2.02
N LEU A 84 -8.65 8.83 -1.51
CA LEU A 84 -7.66 7.90 -0.96
C LEU A 84 -8.15 7.28 0.36
N GLU A 85 -8.77 8.07 1.22
CA GLU A 85 -9.37 7.57 2.48
C GLU A 85 -10.47 6.55 2.21
N SER A 86 -11.38 6.87 1.28
CA SER A 86 -12.46 5.95 0.88
C SER A 86 -11.90 4.66 0.29
N ARG A 87 -10.86 4.77 -0.55
CA ARG A 87 -10.19 3.62 -1.14
C ARG A 87 -9.46 2.77 -0.09
N ALA A 88 -8.80 3.40 0.88
CA ALA A 88 -8.14 2.68 1.96
C ALA A 88 -9.13 1.87 2.79
N ALA A 89 -10.31 2.43 3.11
CA ALA A 89 -11.36 1.71 3.83
C ALA A 89 -11.85 0.46 3.05
N GLU A 90 -12.04 0.59 1.74
CA GLU A 90 -12.39 -0.55 0.87
C GLU A 90 -11.31 -1.64 0.89
N VAL A 91 -10.04 -1.27 0.72
CA VAL A 91 -8.92 -2.23 0.72
C VAL A 91 -8.79 -2.92 2.08
N ARG A 92 -8.96 -2.20 3.20
CA ARG A 92 -8.96 -2.81 4.55
C ARG A 92 -10.00 -3.90 4.67
N ALA A 93 -11.24 -3.62 4.26
CA ALA A 93 -12.32 -4.60 4.31
C ALA A 93 -12.00 -5.84 3.47
N ARG A 94 -11.46 -5.66 2.26
CA ARG A 94 -11.09 -6.77 1.36
C ARG A 94 -9.90 -7.57 1.89
N ILE A 95 -8.91 -6.92 2.50
CA ILE A 95 -7.78 -7.60 3.14
C ILE A 95 -8.26 -8.41 4.35
N ALA A 96 -9.13 -7.85 5.20
CA ALA A 96 -9.68 -8.57 6.35
C ALA A 96 -10.46 -9.83 5.91
N ASP A 97 -11.31 -9.71 4.90
CA ASP A 97 -12.03 -10.84 4.30
C ASP A 97 -11.09 -11.88 3.64
N ALA A 98 -10.02 -11.43 2.98
CA ALA A 98 -9.01 -12.32 2.43
C ALA A 98 -8.26 -13.11 3.53
N LEU A 99 -7.82 -12.42 4.58
CA LEU A 99 -7.09 -13.04 5.69
C LEU A 99 -7.94 -14.06 6.47
N ALA A 100 -9.24 -13.78 6.65
CA ALA A 100 -10.16 -14.73 7.29
C ALA A 100 -10.23 -16.09 6.55
N GLY A 101 -10.07 -16.09 5.22
CA GLY A 101 -10.06 -17.29 4.39
C GLY A 101 -8.72 -18.03 4.29
N LEU A 102 -7.68 -17.56 4.98
CA LEU A 102 -6.32 -18.11 4.93
C LEU A 102 -5.93 -18.90 6.20
N ASP A 103 -6.85 -19.11 7.13
CA ASP A 103 -6.57 -19.84 8.38
C ASP A 103 -6.11 -21.28 8.08
N GLY A 104 -4.96 -21.68 8.63
CA GLY A 104 -4.31 -22.97 8.35
C GLY A 104 -3.67 -23.09 6.96
N ARG A 105 -3.58 -22.01 6.17
CA ARG A 105 -3.12 -22.04 4.76
C ARG A 105 -1.86 -21.21 4.50
N LEU A 106 -1.22 -20.71 5.55
CA LEU A 106 -0.06 -19.81 5.45
C LEU A 106 1.16 -20.46 4.78
N ASP A 107 1.32 -21.77 4.92
CA ASP A 107 2.41 -22.56 4.34
C ASP A 107 2.13 -23.03 2.90
N GLU A 108 0.93 -22.74 2.35
CA GLU A 108 0.63 -23.12 0.97
C GLU A 108 1.49 -22.31 -0.02
N GLU A 109 2.06 -23.00 -1.00
CA GLU A 109 2.79 -22.38 -2.09
C GLU A 109 1.88 -21.49 -2.97
N ARG A 110 2.46 -20.43 -3.54
CA ARG A 110 1.80 -19.49 -4.44
C ARG A 110 2.65 -19.17 -5.67
N GLU A 111 2.06 -19.45 -6.82
CA GLU A 111 2.59 -19.13 -8.14
C GLU A 111 2.18 -17.72 -8.62
N PRO A 112 2.99 -17.06 -9.47
CA PRO A 112 4.37 -17.42 -9.84
C PRO A 112 5.34 -17.08 -8.70
N PRO A 113 6.49 -17.75 -8.53
CA PRO A 113 7.39 -17.47 -7.41
C PRO A 113 7.79 -15.99 -7.36
N MET A 114 8.11 -15.49 -6.17
CA MET A 114 8.57 -14.11 -6.03
C MET A 114 9.90 -13.95 -6.78
N ARG A 115 9.92 -13.08 -7.79
CA ARG A 115 11.00 -12.96 -8.80
C ARG A 115 12.39 -12.71 -8.21
N THR A 116 12.47 -12.15 -7.01
CA THR A 116 13.71 -11.81 -6.28
C THR A 116 13.88 -12.56 -4.96
N TRP A 117 13.01 -13.53 -4.66
CA TRP A 117 13.09 -14.33 -3.43
C TRP A 117 13.76 -15.68 -3.71
N PRO A 118 14.68 -16.16 -2.87
CA PRO A 118 15.49 -17.37 -3.14
C PRO A 118 14.72 -18.70 -3.10
N ALA A 119 13.40 -18.71 -2.93
CA ALA A 119 12.56 -19.92 -2.82
C ALA A 119 11.16 -19.72 -3.44
N GLN A 120 10.41 -20.82 -3.62
CA GLN A 120 8.97 -20.78 -3.88
C GLN A 120 8.27 -19.99 -2.77
N GLY A 121 7.46 -19.00 -3.14
CA GLY A 121 6.83 -18.09 -2.17
C GLY A 121 5.53 -18.68 -1.63
N THR A 122 5.43 -18.85 -0.31
CA THR A 122 4.20 -19.27 0.37
C THR A 122 3.21 -18.10 0.52
N VAL A 123 1.97 -18.39 0.95
CA VAL A 123 1.03 -17.36 1.41
C VAL A 123 1.67 -16.44 2.44
N ARG A 124 2.37 -17.00 3.44
CA ARG A 124 3.07 -16.23 4.47
C ARG A 124 4.08 -15.26 3.86
N ASP A 125 4.90 -15.74 2.92
CA ASP A 125 5.91 -14.90 2.28
C ASP A 125 5.27 -13.74 1.49
N ARG A 126 4.09 -13.95 0.87
CA ARG A 126 3.34 -12.87 0.22
C ARG A 126 2.89 -11.80 1.20
N LEU A 127 2.38 -12.20 2.36
CA LEU A 127 1.90 -11.26 3.37
C LEU A 127 3.07 -10.45 3.93
N VAL A 128 4.19 -11.12 4.26
CA VAL A 128 5.42 -10.46 4.72
C VAL A 128 5.96 -9.48 3.68
N HIS A 129 6.07 -9.90 2.43
CA HIS A 129 6.53 -9.05 1.33
C HIS A 129 5.63 -7.83 1.15
N SER A 130 4.31 -8.05 1.13
CA SER A 130 3.34 -6.98 0.94
C SER A 130 3.41 -5.93 2.05
N ILE A 131 3.55 -6.36 3.31
CA ILE A 131 3.73 -5.43 4.44
C ILE A 131 5.02 -4.62 4.27
N ALA A 132 6.13 -5.28 3.96
CA ALA A 132 7.42 -4.61 3.78
C ALA A 132 7.37 -3.58 2.64
N HIS A 133 6.74 -3.94 1.52
CA HIS A 133 6.55 -3.05 0.38
C HIS A 133 5.63 -1.87 0.72
N THR A 134 4.55 -2.08 1.47
CA THR A 134 3.70 -0.97 1.96
C THR A 134 4.50 -0.03 2.87
N ALA A 135 5.28 -0.57 3.80
CA ALA A 135 6.13 0.21 4.71
C ALA A 135 7.21 1.03 3.97
N GLU A 136 7.77 0.49 2.88
CA GLU A 136 8.71 1.22 2.01
C GLU A 136 8.03 2.46 1.40
N HIS A 137 6.81 2.30 0.85
CA HIS A 137 6.06 3.42 0.31
C HIS A 137 5.57 4.42 1.36
N VAL A 138 5.33 3.98 2.60
CA VAL A 138 5.13 4.90 3.72
C VAL A 138 6.36 5.80 3.89
N GLY A 139 7.57 5.24 3.87
CA GLY A 139 8.80 6.02 3.97
C GLY A 139 8.94 7.03 2.83
N HIS A 140 8.67 6.63 1.59
CA HIS A 140 8.65 7.54 0.44
C HIS A 140 7.60 8.66 0.60
N ALA A 141 6.40 8.33 1.09
CA ALA A 141 5.33 9.30 1.28
C ALA A 141 5.65 10.31 2.39
N GLN A 142 6.22 9.85 3.51
CA GLN A 142 6.68 10.72 4.59
C GLN A 142 7.72 11.74 4.07
N LEU A 143 8.72 11.28 3.32
CA LEU A 143 9.72 12.16 2.72
C LEU A 143 9.11 13.15 1.72
N THR A 144 8.22 12.72 0.84
CA THR A 144 7.53 13.62 -0.11
C THR A 144 6.73 14.70 0.63
N ARG A 145 6.04 14.37 1.73
CA ARG A 145 5.31 15.34 2.55
C ARG A 145 6.25 16.38 3.16
N ASP A 146 7.38 15.94 3.71
CA ASP A 146 8.34 16.86 4.33
C ASP A 146 8.95 17.81 3.30
N LEU A 147 9.22 17.33 2.08
CA LEU A 147 9.68 18.17 0.96
C LEU A 147 8.63 19.20 0.53
N TRP A 148 7.34 18.83 0.52
CA TRP A 148 6.25 19.78 0.25
C TRP A 148 6.22 20.89 1.30
N ARG A 149 6.30 20.54 2.60
CA ARG A 149 6.32 21.52 3.70
C ARG A 149 7.54 22.44 3.64
N ALA A 150 8.71 21.89 3.34
CA ALA A 150 9.95 22.65 3.21
C ALA A 150 9.93 23.65 2.05
N ARG A 151 9.17 23.37 0.98
CA ARG A 151 8.97 24.31 -0.13
C ARG A 151 8.26 25.59 0.33
N GLY A 152 7.22 25.46 1.17
CA GLY A 152 6.48 26.60 1.72
C GLY A 152 7.32 27.43 2.70
N ALA A 153 8.13 26.77 3.53
CA ALA A 153 8.98 27.44 4.53
C ALA A 153 10.09 28.32 3.93
N LYS A 154 10.51 28.09 2.68
CA LYS A 154 11.48 28.95 1.97
C LYS A 154 10.85 30.19 1.33
N ALA A 155 9.52 30.28 1.29
CA ALA A 155 8.79 31.39 0.69
C ALA A 155 8.26 32.40 1.74
N SER A 156 8.58 32.20 3.02
CA SER A 156 8.27 33.10 4.15
C SER A 156 9.56 33.72 4.69
#